data_AF-A0A9D8ZAU9-F1
#
_entry.id   AF-A0A9D8ZAU9-F1
#
_cell.length_a   1.000
_cell.length_b   1.000
_cell.length_c   1.000
_cell.angle_alpha   90.00
_cell.angle_beta   90.00
_cell.angle_gamma   90.00
#
_symmetry.space_group_name_H-M   'P 1'
#
loop_
_entity.id
_entity.type
_entity.pdbx_description
1 polymer ?
#
loop_
_entity_poly.entity_id
_entity_poly.type
_entity_poly.pdbx_seq_one_letter_code
_entity_poly.pdbx_strand_id
1 'polypeptide(L)'
;MSVSRAGKAVFFGLLVACLSAGKALAQADAGGDREFLTFQVENDLFANVTNTDRHYTNGLQAAWLSRPQTGLPEWLTDFSSPPFYSLLFPTGNFDRKSHRIGVALGHAIFTPEDTTIAAYQPNDRPYAAWLHMTFSLQSVRSSTITGEAWQDQWKLDLGVVGPAAQGEFVQNEWHDLIGADEANGWDNQIKNEVGVNLSFERAWRSSTFDTPAVLGLQTDFIPYTILSLGNVQTYAGLGGTFRLGFSLPDDFGPTRIYPGVGGSEWFEPQAEGCNCYLFAGVEGRAVGRDIFLDGNTFRDSPSIDKRSFVYDAKLGAVFVLWDARVSFTHVFRSREYEGQPKPDQFGSISVNFAM
;
A
#
# COMPACT_ATOMS: atom_id res chain seq x y z
N MET A 1 -10.70 -29.04 -21.17
CA MET A 1 -10.84 -29.53 -19.76
C MET A 1 -9.61 -30.35 -19.35
N SER A 2 -8.55 -29.70 -18.84
CA SER A 2 -7.55 -30.32 -17.92
C SER A 2 -6.52 -29.31 -17.37
N VAL A 3 -6.52 -28.06 -17.83
CA VAL A 3 -5.57 -27.01 -17.37
C VAL A 3 -5.95 -26.44 -15.98
N SER A 4 -7.21 -26.57 -15.54
CA SER A 4 -7.72 -25.92 -14.31
C SER A 4 -7.28 -26.54 -12.98
N ARG A 5 -6.67 -27.74 -12.97
CA ARG A 5 -6.18 -28.36 -11.72
C ARG A 5 -4.73 -28.01 -11.40
N ALA A 6 -3.90 -27.73 -12.41
CA ALA A 6 -2.50 -27.38 -12.23
C ALA A 6 -2.34 -25.95 -11.65
N GLY A 7 -3.12 -24.98 -12.14
CA GLY A 7 -3.12 -23.61 -11.61
C GLY A 7 -3.57 -23.52 -10.14
N LYS A 8 -4.62 -24.29 -9.78
CA LYS A 8 -5.15 -24.38 -8.41
C LYS A 8 -4.11 -24.90 -7.40
N ALA A 9 -3.24 -25.82 -7.81
CA ALA A 9 -2.19 -26.37 -6.95
C ALA A 9 -0.99 -25.42 -6.77
N VAL A 10 -0.69 -24.58 -7.77
CA VAL A 10 0.44 -23.64 -7.70
C VAL A 10 0.12 -22.44 -6.81
N PHE A 11 -1.08 -21.86 -6.93
CA PHE A 11 -1.49 -20.69 -6.14
C PHE A 11 -1.70 -21.04 -4.66
N PHE A 12 -2.42 -22.13 -4.37
CA PHE A 12 -2.57 -22.64 -3.00
C PHE A 12 -1.24 -23.21 -2.46
N GLY A 13 -0.41 -23.79 -3.33
CA GLY A 13 0.92 -24.28 -3.00
C GLY A 13 1.85 -23.15 -2.55
N LEU A 14 1.83 -21.99 -3.20
CA LEU A 14 2.60 -20.81 -2.79
C LEU A 14 2.09 -20.25 -1.44
N LEU A 15 0.77 -20.12 -1.27
CA LEU A 15 0.18 -19.58 -0.03
C LEU A 15 0.45 -20.50 1.18
N VAL A 16 0.34 -21.82 1.01
CA VAL A 16 0.60 -22.81 2.06
C VAL A 16 2.11 -23.05 2.27
N ALA A 17 2.94 -23.01 1.21
CA ALA A 17 4.39 -23.11 1.35
C ALA A 17 4.94 -21.91 2.14
N CYS A 18 4.45 -20.69 1.91
CA CYS A 18 4.84 -19.51 2.67
C CYS A 18 4.43 -19.59 4.15
N LEU A 19 3.24 -20.13 4.46
CA LEU A 19 2.80 -20.38 5.83
C LEU A 19 3.65 -21.45 6.55
N SER A 20 4.22 -22.40 5.80
CA SER A 20 5.07 -23.47 6.35
C SER A 20 6.56 -23.09 6.45
N ALA A 21 7.04 -22.16 5.62
CA ALA A 21 8.42 -21.68 5.64
C ALA A 21 8.76 -20.88 6.90
N GLY A 22 7.76 -20.21 7.51
CA GLY A 22 7.94 -19.44 8.74
C GLY A 22 8.28 -20.28 9.99
N LYS A 23 8.18 -21.62 9.93
CA LYS A 23 8.55 -22.49 11.07
C LYS A 23 10.03 -22.90 11.09
N ALA A 24 10.80 -22.66 10.02
CA ALA A 24 12.14 -23.21 9.87
C ALA A 24 13.30 -22.23 10.16
N LEU A 25 13.02 -20.95 10.41
CA LEU A 25 14.03 -19.92 10.67
C LEU A 25 13.76 -19.24 12.02
N ALA A 26 13.81 -20.03 13.08
CA ALA A 26 13.79 -19.52 14.45
C ALA A 26 15.20 -19.54 15.02
N GLN A 27 15.97 -18.48 14.76
CA GLN A 27 17.05 -18.08 15.65
C GLN A 27 16.98 -16.56 15.78
N ALA A 28 16.28 -16.12 16.83
CA ALA A 28 16.07 -14.73 17.16
C ALA A 28 17.42 -14.09 17.52
N ASP A 29 17.91 -13.21 16.65
CA ASP A 29 18.74 -12.10 17.10
C ASP A 29 17.83 -10.93 17.49
N ALA A 30 18.02 -10.48 18.72
CA ALA A 30 17.45 -9.24 19.25
C ALA A 30 18.31 -8.08 18.73
N GLY A 31 17.94 -7.56 17.57
CA GLY A 31 18.55 -6.38 16.97
C GLY A 31 17.93 -6.12 15.61
N GLY A 32 17.74 -4.85 15.25
CA GLY A 32 17.10 -4.37 14.02
C GLY A 32 17.73 -4.79 12.68
N ASP A 33 18.52 -5.87 12.66
CA ASP A 33 19.13 -6.54 11.51
C ASP A 33 18.25 -7.68 10.98
N ARG A 34 16.97 -7.37 10.73
CA ARG A 34 15.99 -8.32 10.17
C ARG A 34 15.59 -7.95 8.74
N GLU A 35 15.24 -8.95 7.97
CA GLU A 35 14.54 -8.79 6.68
C GLU A 35 13.03 -8.89 6.91
N PHE A 36 12.23 -8.38 5.98
CA PHE A 36 10.78 -8.43 6.06
C PHE A 36 10.19 -9.04 4.81
N LEU A 37 9.23 -9.94 4.99
CA LEU A 37 8.39 -10.47 3.93
C LEU A 37 6.95 -10.05 4.20
N THR A 38 6.36 -9.32 3.27
CA THR A 38 5.02 -8.73 3.38
C THR A 38 4.10 -9.39 2.37
N PHE A 39 2.93 -9.83 2.81
CA PHE A 39 1.81 -10.19 1.95
C PHE A 39 0.64 -9.30 2.28
N GLN A 40 0.04 -8.70 1.25
CA GLN A 40 -1.09 -7.80 1.41
C GLN A 40 -2.18 -8.13 0.39
N VAL A 41 -3.43 -8.11 0.87
CA VAL A 41 -4.63 -8.31 0.06
C VAL A 41 -5.60 -7.19 0.36
N GLU A 42 -6.27 -6.70 -0.69
CA GLU A 42 -7.31 -5.69 -0.65
C GLU A 42 -8.56 -6.24 -1.32
N ASN A 43 -9.70 -5.99 -0.69
CA ASN A 43 -10.98 -6.39 -1.26
C ASN A 43 -12.14 -5.58 -0.66
N ASP A 44 -13.13 -5.26 -1.47
CA ASP A 44 -14.37 -4.61 -1.03
C ASP A 44 -15.24 -5.56 -0.19
N LEU A 45 -15.07 -6.89 -0.32
CA LEU A 45 -15.77 -7.89 0.51
C LEU A 45 -15.47 -7.77 2.01
N PHE A 46 -14.33 -7.18 2.38
CA PHE A 46 -14.00 -6.92 3.78
C PHE A 46 -14.84 -5.76 4.38
N ALA A 47 -15.55 -4.99 3.55
CA ALA A 47 -16.48 -3.94 3.97
C ALA A 47 -17.91 -4.45 4.28
N ASN A 48 -18.16 -5.76 4.20
CA ASN A 48 -19.48 -6.40 4.37
C ASN A 48 -20.14 -6.26 5.76
N VAL A 49 -19.58 -5.48 6.68
CA VAL A 49 -20.30 -5.02 7.88
C VAL A 49 -21.35 -3.95 7.53
N THR A 50 -21.23 -3.28 6.37
CA THR A 50 -22.16 -2.23 5.92
C THR A 50 -22.56 -2.41 4.45
N ASN A 51 -23.24 -3.52 4.13
CA ASN A 51 -24.10 -3.78 2.96
C ASN A 51 -24.09 -2.74 1.82
N THR A 52 -22.94 -2.60 1.14
CA THR A 52 -22.82 -1.74 -0.04
C THR A 52 -21.76 -2.33 -0.96
N ASP A 53 -22.10 -3.43 -1.63
CA ASP A 53 -21.43 -3.81 -2.87
C ASP A 53 -21.38 -2.59 -3.78
N ARG A 54 -20.31 -2.49 -4.59
CA ARG A 54 -20.23 -1.89 -5.93
C ARG A 54 -18.95 -1.07 -6.12
N HIS A 55 -18.25 -1.39 -7.21
CA HIS A 55 -16.82 -1.24 -7.53
C HIS A 55 -16.00 -2.40 -6.93
N TYR A 56 -15.46 -3.27 -7.79
CA TYR A 56 -14.50 -4.31 -7.37
C TYR A 56 -13.08 -3.76 -7.54
N THR A 57 -12.43 -3.48 -6.41
CA THR A 57 -11.00 -3.20 -6.32
C THR A 57 -10.33 -4.37 -5.59
N ASN A 58 -9.57 -5.18 -6.33
CA ASN A 58 -8.72 -6.20 -5.73
C ASN A 58 -7.27 -5.80 -5.92
N GLY A 59 -6.55 -5.73 -4.81
CA GLY A 59 -5.12 -5.50 -4.76
C GLY A 59 -4.42 -6.71 -4.12
N LEU A 60 -3.42 -7.26 -4.80
CA LEU A 60 -2.53 -8.28 -4.27
C LEU A 60 -1.11 -7.75 -4.30
N GLN A 61 -0.38 -7.90 -3.19
CA GLN A 61 1.03 -7.56 -3.13
C GLN A 61 1.82 -8.60 -2.34
N ALA A 62 2.99 -8.93 -2.86
CA ALA A 62 4.05 -9.61 -2.12
C ALA A 62 5.31 -8.74 -2.18
N ALA A 63 5.90 -8.44 -1.03
CA ALA A 63 7.08 -7.58 -0.94
C ALA A 63 8.15 -8.17 -0.03
N TRP A 64 9.40 -7.90 -0.37
CA TRP A 64 10.57 -8.19 0.45
C TRP A 64 11.32 -6.89 0.73
N LEU A 65 11.71 -6.68 1.99
CA LEU A 65 12.55 -5.58 2.43
C LEU A 65 13.80 -6.12 3.11
N SER A 66 14.96 -5.63 2.70
CA SER A 66 16.25 -6.08 3.19
C SER A 66 16.52 -5.69 4.65
N ARG A 67 17.54 -6.30 5.23
CA ARG A 67 18.28 -5.79 6.40
C ARG A 67 18.85 -4.39 6.15
N PRO A 68 19.20 -3.62 7.20
CA PRO A 68 19.97 -2.39 7.06
C PRO A 68 21.21 -2.58 6.18
N GLN A 69 21.35 -1.74 5.16
CA GLN A 69 22.45 -1.73 4.22
C GLN A 69 23.49 -0.69 4.65
N THR A 70 24.74 -1.12 4.83
CA THR A 70 25.86 -0.27 5.23
C THR A 70 26.78 0.11 4.06
N GLY A 71 26.66 -0.56 2.92
CA GLY A 71 27.54 -0.40 1.75
C GLY A 71 26.84 0.14 0.49
N LEU A 72 25.76 0.92 0.62
CA LEU A 72 25.11 1.53 -0.54
C LEU A 72 26.04 2.57 -1.20
N PRO A 73 26.01 2.71 -2.54
CA PRO A 73 26.76 3.77 -3.22
C PRO A 73 26.37 5.17 -2.72
N GLU A 74 27.34 6.09 -2.64
CA GLU A 74 27.13 7.45 -2.10
C GLU A 74 25.98 8.20 -2.78
N TRP A 75 25.88 8.09 -4.11
CA TRP A 75 24.80 8.75 -4.86
C TRP A 75 23.40 8.30 -4.41
N LEU A 76 23.25 7.04 -3.98
CA LEU A 76 21.96 6.50 -3.53
C LEU A 76 21.66 6.95 -2.10
N THR A 77 22.68 7.01 -1.23
CA THR A 77 22.53 7.56 0.12
C THR A 77 22.21 9.06 0.08
N ASP A 78 22.78 9.81 -0.86
CA ASP A 78 22.48 11.23 -1.06
C ASP A 78 21.07 11.44 -1.63
N PHE A 79 20.69 10.65 -2.63
CA PHE A 79 19.35 10.68 -3.22
C PHE A 79 18.25 10.39 -2.18
N SER A 80 18.55 9.57 -1.17
CA SER A 80 17.61 9.23 -0.11
C SER A 80 17.21 10.40 0.81
N SER A 81 17.82 11.58 0.67
CA SER A 81 17.40 12.81 1.36
C SER A 81 17.26 13.96 0.37
N PRO A 82 16.14 14.05 -0.37
CA PRO A 82 15.97 15.09 -1.37
C PRO A 82 16.10 16.49 -0.72
N PRO A 83 17.03 17.34 -1.19
CA PRO A 83 17.37 18.61 -0.55
C PRO A 83 16.23 19.63 -0.59
N PHE A 84 15.26 19.48 -1.49
CA PHE A 84 14.11 20.39 -1.51
C PHE A 84 13.23 20.26 -0.26
N TYR A 85 13.16 19.08 0.35
CA TYR A 85 12.43 18.92 1.62
C TYR A 85 13.15 19.61 2.78
N SER A 86 14.49 19.69 2.76
CA SER A 86 15.23 20.48 3.76
C SER A 86 15.04 21.99 3.61
N LEU A 87 14.56 22.47 2.44
CA LEU A 87 14.17 23.87 2.25
C LEU A 87 12.79 24.18 2.86
N LEU A 88 11.88 23.19 2.86
CA LEU A 88 10.50 23.35 3.36
C LEU A 88 10.34 22.93 4.82
N PHE A 89 11.16 21.98 5.29
CA PHE A 89 11.10 21.41 6.63
C PHE A 89 12.53 21.38 7.23
N PRO A 90 12.80 22.11 8.33
CA PRO A 90 14.12 22.17 8.95
C PRO A 90 14.67 20.78 9.27
N THR A 91 15.91 20.49 8.86
CA THR A 91 16.57 19.21 9.11
C THR A 91 16.85 19.03 10.60
N GLY A 92 16.32 17.98 11.20
CA GLY A 92 16.69 17.55 12.55
C GLY A 92 18.18 17.16 12.64
N ASN A 93 18.76 17.27 13.83
CA ASN A 93 20.13 16.81 14.08
C ASN A 93 20.11 15.28 14.32
N PHE A 94 20.25 14.51 13.25
CA PHE A 94 20.20 13.04 13.27
C PHE A 94 21.59 12.43 13.38
N ASP A 95 21.81 11.61 14.42
CA ASP A 95 23.04 10.85 14.66
C ASP A 95 22.94 9.38 14.22
N ARG A 96 21.73 8.90 13.91
CA ARG A 96 21.49 7.56 13.36
C ARG A 96 20.87 7.61 11.98
N LYS A 97 21.36 6.76 11.07
CA LYS A 97 20.85 6.58 9.71
C LYS A 97 20.84 5.09 9.38
N SER A 98 19.74 4.61 8.80
CA SER A 98 19.58 3.23 8.35
C SER A 98 18.90 3.24 6.98
N HIS A 99 19.46 2.48 6.04
CA HIS A 99 18.92 2.33 4.69
C HIS A 99 18.50 0.88 4.45
N ARG A 100 17.36 0.65 3.82
CA ARG A 100 16.88 -0.67 3.39
C ARG A 100 16.44 -0.58 1.94
N ILE A 101 16.65 -1.65 1.19
CA ILE A 101 16.14 -1.79 -0.18
C ILE A 101 15.02 -2.81 -0.19
N GLY A 102 14.04 -2.64 -1.07
CA GLY A 102 12.95 -3.58 -1.19
C GLY A 102 12.53 -3.82 -2.63
N VAL A 103 11.88 -4.96 -2.83
CA VAL A 103 11.27 -5.36 -4.09
C VAL A 103 9.89 -5.89 -3.80
N ALA A 104 8.89 -5.41 -4.53
CA ALA A 104 7.53 -5.93 -4.45
C ALA A 104 7.00 -6.30 -5.82
N LEU A 105 6.07 -7.26 -5.87
CA LEU A 105 5.21 -7.55 -7.01
C LEU A 105 3.78 -7.20 -6.59
N GLY A 106 3.13 -6.33 -7.35
CA GLY A 106 1.76 -5.87 -7.12
C GLY A 106 0.86 -6.13 -8.32
N HIS A 107 -0.39 -6.47 -8.04
CA HIS A 107 -1.47 -6.57 -9.02
C HIS A 107 -2.70 -5.83 -8.49
N ALA A 108 -3.24 -4.91 -9.28
CA ALA A 108 -4.46 -4.17 -8.95
C ALA A 108 -5.49 -4.30 -10.06
N ILE A 109 -6.76 -4.46 -9.69
CA ILE A 109 -7.92 -4.53 -10.59
C ILE A 109 -8.88 -3.40 -10.23
N PHE A 110 -9.44 -2.76 -11.25
CA PHE A 110 -10.50 -1.76 -11.13
C PHE A 110 -11.63 -2.12 -12.08
N THR A 111 -12.87 -2.10 -11.58
CA THR A 111 -14.06 -2.40 -12.38
C THR A 111 -15.16 -1.36 -12.18
N PRO A 112 -16.10 -1.23 -13.13
CA PRO A 112 -17.39 -0.62 -12.90
C PRO A 112 -18.16 -1.22 -11.72
N GLU A 113 -19.23 -0.53 -11.32
CA GLU A 113 -20.22 -0.89 -10.29
C GLU A 113 -20.95 -2.19 -10.63
N ASP A 114 -21.43 -2.33 -11.86
CA ASP A 114 -22.10 -3.54 -12.33
C ASP A 114 -21.19 -4.33 -13.28
N THR A 115 -20.59 -5.40 -12.76
CA THR A 115 -19.69 -6.26 -13.53
C THR A 115 -20.41 -7.27 -14.41
N THR A 116 -21.73 -7.45 -14.22
CA THR A 116 -22.53 -8.40 -15.00
C THR A 116 -22.84 -7.87 -16.40
N ILE A 117 -22.79 -6.55 -16.59
CA ILE A 117 -23.01 -5.88 -17.87
C ILE A 117 -21.78 -6.01 -18.77
N ALA A 118 -21.94 -6.74 -19.88
CA ALA A 118 -20.90 -6.92 -20.90
C ALA A 118 -20.73 -5.69 -21.82
N ALA A 119 -21.76 -4.87 -21.96
CA ALA A 119 -21.72 -3.68 -22.80
C ALA A 119 -20.83 -2.59 -22.21
N TYR A 120 -20.30 -1.70 -23.05
CA TYR A 120 -19.54 -0.54 -22.60
C TYR A 120 -20.37 0.37 -21.69
N GLN A 121 -19.81 0.76 -20.54
CA GLN A 121 -20.45 1.59 -19.52
C GLN A 121 -19.72 2.95 -19.42
N PRO A 122 -20.08 3.96 -20.24
CA PRO A 122 -19.34 5.24 -20.31
C PRO A 122 -19.54 6.17 -19.11
N ASN A 123 -20.55 5.90 -18.28
CA ASN A 123 -20.88 6.73 -17.11
C ASN A 123 -20.26 6.19 -15.82
N ASP A 124 -19.37 5.21 -15.95
CA ASP A 124 -18.68 4.58 -14.84
C ASP A 124 -17.19 4.39 -15.19
N ARG A 125 -16.38 4.02 -14.20
CA ARG A 125 -14.96 3.80 -14.41
C ARG A 125 -14.72 2.64 -15.39
N PRO A 126 -13.74 2.76 -16.29
CA PRO A 126 -13.31 1.66 -17.13
C PRO A 126 -12.84 0.45 -16.32
N TYR A 127 -12.96 -0.73 -16.92
CA TYR A 127 -12.16 -1.88 -16.49
C TYR A 127 -10.68 -1.57 -16.69
N ALA A 128 -9.88 -1.91 -15.70
CA ALA A 128 -8.43 -1.77 -15.75
C ALA A 128 -7.75 -2.80 -14.85
N ALA A 129 -6.53 -3.18 -15.23
CA ALA A 129 -5.64 -3.90 -14.35
C ALA A 129 -4.22 -3.37 -14.49
N TRP A 130 -3.44 -3.48 -13.41
CA TRP A 130 -2.08 -3.00 -13.29
C TRP A 130 -1.22 -4.06 -12.62
N LEU A 131 -0.27 -4.62 -13.37
CA LEU A 131 0.72 -5.57 -12.87
C LEU A 131 2.08 -4.87 -12.87
N HIS A 132 2.72 -4.80 -11.71
CA HIS A 132 3.96 -4.04 -11.57
C HIS A 132 4.94 -4.67 -10.58
N MET A 133 6.22 -4.38 -10.79
CA MET A 133 7.24 -4.51 -9.77
C MET A 133 7.56 -3.14 -9.17
N THR A 134 7.73 -3.09 -7.86
CA THR A 134 8.14 -1.90 -7.13
C THR A 134 9.55 -2.11 -6.59
N PHE A 135 10.45 -1.18 -6.89
CA PHE A 135 11.77 -1.11 -6.25
C PHE A 135 11.75 0.02 -5.23
N SER A 136 12.12 -0.25 -3.99
CA SER A 136 12.07 0.72 -2.90
C SER A 136 13.42 0.98 -2.26
N LEU A 137 13.62 2.23 -1.84
CA LEU A 137 14.71 2.64 -0.95
C LEU A 137 14.07 3.32 0.26
N GLN A 138 14.11 2.65 1.40
CA GLN A 138 13.63 3.16 2.67
C GLN A 138 14.80 3.66 3.51
N SER A 139 14.72 4.88 4.01
CA SER A 139 15.76 5.50 4.82
C SER A 139 15.17 6.09 6.08
N VAL A 140 15.61 5.58 7.24
CA VAL A 140 15.22 6.08 8.55
C VAL A 140 16.37 6.88 9.13
N ARG A 141 16.07 8.10 9.58
CA ARG A 141 17.02 8.98 10.27
C ARG A 141 16.45 9.29 11.64
N SER A 142 17.23 9.14 12.69
CA SER A 142 16.76 9.42 14.05
C SER A 142 17.82 10.09 14.91
N SER A 143 17.34 10.81 15.92
CA SER A 143 18.16 11.51 16.91
C SER A 143 18.00 10.84 18.27
N THR A 144 19.07 10.33 18.86
CA THR A 144 18.98 9.75 20.21
C THR A 144 18.80 10.82 21.29
N ILE A 145 19.12 12.08 20.98
CA ILE A 145 19.03 13.20 21.92
C ILE A 145 17.60 13.73 21.98
N THR A 146 16.97 13.94 20.82
CA THR A 146 15.63 14.54 20.75
C THR A 146 14.51 13.50 20.63
N GLY A 147 14.83 12.25 20.26
CA GLY A 147 13.85 11.21 19.96
C GLY A 147 13.16 11.37 18.60
N GLU A 148 13.51 12.39 17.82
CA GLU A 148 12.94 12.62 16.51
C GLU A 148 13.39 11.57 15.49
N ALA A 149 12.48 11.14 14.62
CA ALA A 149 12.75 10.21 13.56
C ALA A 149 11.99 10.55 12.28
N TRP A 150 12.67 10.49 11.14
CA TRP A 150 12.09 10.68 9.82
C TRP A 150 12.26 9.41 8.99
N GLN A 151 11.21 9.04 8.26
CA GLN A 151 11.26 7.99 7.26
C GLN A 151 11.07 8.60 5.87
N ASP A 152 12.07 8.39 5.03
CA ASP A 152 12.02 8.68 3.61
C ASP A 152 11.85 7.38 2.83
N GLN A 153 10.92 7.36 1.88
CA GLN A 153 10.70 6.21 1.00
C GLN A 153 10.65 6.66 -0.44
N TRP A 154 11.60 6.18 -1.24
CA TRP A 154 11.51 6.21 -2.69
C TRP A 154 10.93 4.90 -3.19
N LYS A 155 10.02 4.97 -4.16
CA LYS A 155 9.46 3.81 -4.87
C LYS A 155 9.50 4.06 -6.37
N LEU A 156 10.04 3.10 -7.12
CA LEU A 156 9.96 3.05 -8.58
C LEU A 156 9.10 1.87 -8.97
N ASP A 157 7.93 2.15 -9.54
CA ASP A 157 6.99 1.18 -10.07
C ASP A 157 7.21 1.03 -11.58
N LEU A 158 7.42 -0.21 -12.03
CA LEU A 158 7.58 -0.58 -13.44
C LEU A 158 6.60 -1.71 -13.75
N GLY A 159 5.76 -1.53 -14.75
CA GLY A 159 4.70 -2.49 -15.01
C GLY A 159 3.96 -2.29 -16.30
N VAL A 160 2.81 -2.96 -16.40
CA VAL A 160 1.89 -2.87 -17.53
C VAL A 160 0.47 -2.65 -17.04
N VAL A 161 -0.21 -1.70 -17.67
CA VAL A 161 -1.65 -1.46 -17.55
C VAL A 161 -2.36 -2.21 -18.68
N GLY A 162 -3.59 -2.69 -18.45
CA GLY A 162 -4.50 -3.18 -19.50
C GLY A 162 -4.54 -4.71 -19.62
N PRO A 163 -4.97 -5.27 -20.77
CA PRO A 163 -5.14 -6.73 -20.94
C PRO A 163 -3.91 -7.57 -20.59
N ALA A 164 -2.70 -7.05 -20.83
CA ALA A 164 -1.44 -7.72 -20.51
C ALA A 164 -1.22 -7.90 -19.00
N ALA A 165 -1.89 -7.11 -18.16
CA ALA A 165 -1.92 -7.31 -16.71
C ALA A 165 -2.85 -8.45 -16.27
N GLN A 166 -3.61 -9.05 -17.19
CA GLN A 166 -4.47 -10.23 -16.95
C GLN A 166 -5.53 -10.03 -15.85
N GLY A 167 -6.13 -8.84 -15.77
CA GLY A 167 -7.18 -8.53 -14.79
C GLY A 167 -8.37 -9.49 -14.86
N GLU A 168 -8.90 -9.73 -16.06
CA GLU A 168 -10.02 -10.64 -16.32
C GLU A 168 -9.77 -12.05 -15.77
N PHE A 169 -8.64 -12.64 -16.13
CA PHE A 169 -8.27 -13.98 -15.69
C PHE A 169 -8.17 -14.05 -14.15
N VAL A 170 -7.47 -13.09 -13.52
CA VAL A 170 -7.29 -13.09 -12.06
C VAL A 170 -8.63 -12.89 -11.34
N GLN A 171 -9.46 -11.95 -11.80
CA GLN A 171 -10.76 -11.68 -11.20
C GLN A 171 -11.69 -12.89 -11.32
N ASN A 172 -11.88 -13.41 -12.54
CA ASN A 172 -12.86 -14.47 -12.78
C ASN A 172 -12.43 -15.80 -12.17
N GLU A 173 -11.14 -16.14 -12.11
CA GLU A 173 -10.67 -17.32 -11.36
C GLU A 173 -10.89 -17.17 -9.85
N TRP A 174 -10.75 -15.96 -9.30
CA TRP A 174 -11.09 -15.71 -7.90
C TRP A 174 -12.61 -15.81 -7.67
N HIS A 175 -13.42 -15.23 -8.55
CA HIS A 175 -14.88 -15.29 -8.48
C HIS A 175 -15.36 -16.74 -8.54
N ASP A 176 -14.82 -17.55 -9.44
CA ASP A 176 -15.07 -18.99 -9.53
C ASP A 176 -14.71 -19.75 -8.26
N LEU A 177 -13.61 -19.36 -7.59
CA LEU A 177 -13.16 -19.99 -6.36
C LEU A 177 -14.11 -19.72 -5.19
N ILE A 178 -14.63 -18.50 -5.09
CA ILE A 178 -15.51 -18.08 -3.98
C ILE A 178 -17.01 -18.20 -4.29
N GLY A 179 -17.36 -18.57 -5.53
CA GLY A 179 -18.74 -18.68 -6.00
C GLY A 179 -19.42 -17.32 -6.25
N ALA A 180 -18.65 -16.31 -6.67
CA ALA A 180 -19.18 -15.02 -7.11
C ALA A 180 -19.46 -15.00 -8.62
N ASP A 181 -20.29 -14.06 -9.08
CA ASP A 181 -20.65 -13.91 -10.49
C ASP A 181 -19.46 -13.44 -11.34
N GLU A 182 -19.34 -13.97 -12.56
CA GLU A 182 -18.29 -13.60 -13.50
C GLU A 182 -18.39 -12.13 -13.95
N ALA A 183 -17.24 -11.46 -14.12
CA ALA A 183 -17.20 -10.12 -14.69
C ALA A 183 -17.17 -10.21 -16.23
N ASN A 184 -18.21 -9.70 -16.89
CA ASN A 184 -18.44 -9.89 -18.32
C ASN A 184 -17.98 -8.70 -19.19
N GLY A 185 -17.53 -7.60 -18.58
CA GLY A 185 -17.27 -6.34 -19.28
C GLY A 185 -15.81 -6.11 -19.71
N TRP A 186 -14.90 -7.06 -19.46
CA TRP A 186 -13.45 -6.91 -19.64
C TRP A 186 -12.99 -6.59 -21.06
N ASP A 187 -13.78 -6.91 -22.09
CA ASP A 187 -13.52 -6.49 -23.48
C ASP A 187 -13.47 -4.96 -23.65
N ASN A 188 -14.13 -4.23 -22.75
CA ASN A 188 -14.19 -2.77 -22.74
C ASN A 188 -13.14 -2.12 -21.83
N GLN A 189 -12.11 -2.86 -21.40
CA GLN A 189 -11.03 -2.31 -20.57
C GLN A 189 -10.12 -1.32 -21.33
N ILE A 190 -9.40 -0.50 -20.57
CA ILE A 190 -8.31 0.34 -21.08
C ILE A 190 -7.24 -0.51 -21.76
N LYS A 191 -6.45 0.08 -22.66
CA LYS A 191 -5.52 -0.66 -23.52
C LYS A 191 -4.15 -0.83 -22.86
N ASN A 192 -3.34 -1.71 -23.46
CA ASN A 192 -2.00 -2.00 -22.95
C ASN A 192 -1.12 -0.74 -22.94
N GLU A 193 -0.45 -0.51 -21.83
CA GLU A 193 0.55 0.57 -21.72
C GLU A 193 1.61 0.21 -20.70
N VAL A 194 2.88 0.48 -21.05
CA VAL A 194 3.96 0.39 -20.07
C VAL A 194 3.75 1.52 -19.08
N GLY A 195 3.62 1.19 -17.80
CA GLY A 195 3.55 2.21 -16.77
C GLY A 195 4.87 2.32 -16.02
N VAL A 196 5.18 3.56 -15.66
CA VAL A 196 6.35 3.94 -14.89
C VAL A 196 5.92 5.03 -13.92
N ASN A 197 6.15 4.80 -12.64
CA ASN A 197 5.84 5.75 -11.58
C ASN A 197 7.01 5.88 -10.61
N LEU A 198 7.44 7.11 -10.36
CA LEU A 198 8.40 7.43 -9.31
C LEU A 198 7.66 8.15 -8.19
N SER A 199 7.71 7.59 -7.00
CA SER A 199 7.06 8.14 -5.82
C SER A 199 8.08 8.40 -4.72
N PHE A 200 7.88 9.51 -4.01
CA PHE A 200 8.60 9.86 -2.80
C PHE A 200 7.61 10.10 -1.67
N GLU A 201 7.94 9.60 -0.50
CA GLU A 201 7.24 9.90 0.73
C GLU A 201 8.21 10.30 1.82
N ARG A 202 7.78 11.27 2.64
CA ARG A 202 8.36 11.55 3.95
C ARG A 202 7.29 11.42 5.03
N ALA A 203 7.59 10.66 6.07
CA ALA A 203 6.83 10.58 7.31
C ALA A 203 7.67 11.07 8.49
N TRP A 204 7.03 11.76 9.43
CA TRP A 204 7.70 12.37 10.58
C TRP A 204 7.17 11.78 11.89
N ARG A 205 8.08 11.44 12.78
CA ARG A 205 7.83 11.22 14.20
C ARG A 205 8.68 12.21 14.98
N SER A 206 8.06 13.10 15.74
CA SER A 206 8.76 14.14 16.50
C SER A 206 8.00 14.39 17.79
N SER A 207 8.72 14.79 18.84
CA SER A 207 8.13 15.21 20.11
C SER A 207 7.18 16.41 19.95
N THR A 208 7.31 17.16 18.85
CA THR A 208 6.37 18.22 18.46
C THR A 208 4.94 17.67 18.25
N PHE A 209 4.83 16.41 17.88
CA PHE A 209 3.57 15.70 17.67
C PHE A 209 3.26 14.71 18.80
N ASP A 210 3.95 14.81 19.94
CA ASP A 210 3.65 13.99 21.11
C ASP A 210 2.23 14.23 21.56
N THR A 211 1.52 13.15 21.79
CA THR A 211 0.16 13.18 22.30
C THR A 211 0.13 12.61 23.71
N PRO A 212 -0.67 13.20 24.61
CA PRO A 212 -0.80 12.69 25.96
C PRO A 212 -1.44 11.30 25.94
N ALA A 213 -1.02 10.45 26.87
CA ALA A 213 -1.65 9.15 27.05
C ALA A 213 -3.15 9.30 27.36
N VAL A 214 -3.98 8.45 26.75
CA VAL A 214 -5.44 8.47 26.92
C VAL A 214 -5.87 7.18 27.59
N LEU A 215 -6.49 7.27 28.76
CA LEU A 215 -6.95 6.10 29.54
C LEU A 215 -5.82 5.09 29.84
N GLY A 216 -4.58 5.57 30.00
CA GLY A 216 -3.40 4.73 30.23
C GLY A 216 -2.79 4.10 28.97
N LEU A 217 -3.30 4.44 27.78
CA LEU A 217 -2.77 4.00 26.48
C LEU A 217 -1.82 5.04 25.90
N GLN A 218 -0.73 4.57 25.29
CA GLN A 218 0.19 5.40 24.52
C GLN A 218 -0.49 5.88 23.25
N THR A 219 -0.15 7.11 22.85
CA THR A 219 -0.67 7.75 21.65
C THR A 219 0.48 8.41 20.90
N ASP A 220 0.39 8.45 19.58
CA ASP A 220 1.22 9.33 18.77
C ASP A 220 0.51 9.79 17.48
N PHE A 221 1.09 10.78 16.83
CA PHE A 221 0.65 11.27 15.53
C PHE A 221 1.82 11.34 14.55
N ILE A 222 1.64 10.70 13.39
CA ILE A 222 2.64 10.61 12.32
C ILE A 222 2.10 11.33 11.10
N PRO A 223 2.44 12.62 10.88
CA PRO A 223 2.16 13.27 9.62
C PRO A 223 3.06 12.73 8.51
N TYR A 224 2.59 12.82 7.26
CA TYR A 224 3.37 12.45 6.08
C TYR A 224 2.95 13.24 4.84
N THR A 225 3.86 13.31 3.87
CA THR A 225 3.60 13.86 2.53
C THR A 225 4.04 12.88 1.47
N ILE A 226 3.35 12.90 0.33
CA ILE A 226 3.60 12.01 -0.80
C ILE A 226 3.67 12.86 -2.07
N LEU A 227 4.63 12.54 -2.93
CA LEU A 227 4.69 13.03 -4.30
C LEU A 227 4.83 11.82 -5.22
N SER A 228 4.00 11.73 -6.24
CA SER A 228 4.08 10.68 -7.26
C SER A 228 4.05 11.32 -8.63
N LEU A 229 4.98 10.89 -9.50
CA LEU A 229 5.12 11.36 -10.86
C LEU A 229 5.27 10.16 -11.80
N GLY A 230 4.39 10.08 -12.79
CA GLY A 230 4.38 8.96 -13.72
C GLY A 230 3.17 8.96 -14.64
N ASN A 231 3.16 8.03 -15.58
CA ASN A 231 2.07 7.88 -16.54
C ASN A 231 0.94 6.97 -16.04
N VAL A 232 1.11 6.26 -14.92
CA VAL A 232 0.00 5.59 -14.23
C VAL A 232 -0.69 6.61 -13.34
N GLN A 233 0.10 7.29 -12.50
CA GLN A 233 -0.43 8.31 -11.58
C GLN A 233 0.49 9.52 -11.46
N THR A 234 -0.10 10.68 -11.26
CA THR A 234 0.60 11.91 -10.89
C THR A 234 -0.23 12.64 -9.86
N TYR A 235 0.28 12.77 -8.64
CA TYR A 235 -0.42 13.44 -7.55
C TYR A 235 0.52 13.95 -6.47
N ALA A 236 0.02 14.89 -5.67
CA ALA A 236 0.61 15.29 -4.40
C ALA A 236 -0.36 14.95 -3.26
N GLY A 237 0.13 14.35 -2.19
CA GLY A 237 -0.65 13.92 -1.04
C GLY A 237 -0.12 14.50 0.26
N LEU A 238 -1.04 14.81 1.18
CA LEU A 238 -0.76 15.18 2.56
C LEU A 238 -1.67 14.37 3.47
N GLY A 239 -1.12 13.76 4.50
CA GLY A 239 -1.90 12.98 5.44
C GLY A 239 -1.27 12.88 6.81
N GLY A 240 -1.94 12.15 7.69
CA GLY A 240 -1.41 11.80 8.98
C GLY A 240 -2.14 10.62 9.59
N THR A 241 -1.45 9.91 10.47
CA THR A 241 -1.96 8.74 11.18
C THR A 241 -1.83 8.96 12.68
N PHE A 242 -2.94 8.88 13.38
CA PHE A 242 -2.99 8.83 14.84
C PHE A 242 -3.05 7.38 15.29
N ARG A 243 -2.27 7.01 16.31
CA ARG A 243 -2.27 5.66 16.88
C ARG A 243 -2.58 5.69 18.38
N LEU A 244 -3.20 4.61 18.86
CA LEU A 244 -3.59 4.41 20.25
C LEU A 244 -3.36 2.94 20.61
N GLY A 245 -2.48 2.66 21.58
CA GLY A 245 -2.13 1.29 21.95
C GLY A 245 -1.50 1.15 23.33
N PHE A 246 -1.37 -0.08 23.81
CA PHE A 246 -0.69 -0.36 25.08
C PHE A 246 0.82 -0.17 24.98
N SER A 247 1.37 -0.58 23.83
CA SER A 247 2.76 -0.40 23.45
C SER A 247 2.80 -0.10 21.96
N LEU A 248 3.21 1.12 21.60
CA LEU A 248 3.39 1.48 20.21
C LEU A 248 4.78 1.03 19.74
N PRO A 249 4.88 0.25 18.65
CA PRO A 249 6.17 -0.11 18.08
C PRO A 249 6.88 1.15 17.55
N ASP A 250 8.21 1.10 17.55
CA ASP A 250 9.01 2.07 16.83
C ASP A 250 8.88 1.78 15.34
N ASP A 251 7.87 2.37 14.70
CA ASP A 251 7.55 2.21 13.29
C ASP A 251 6.78 3.45 12.77
N PHE A 252 6.53 3.52 11.46
CA PHE A 252 5.84 4.66 10.82
C PHE A 252 4.39 4.32 10.41
N GLY A 253 3.78 3.36 11.12
CA GLY A 253 2.43 2.87 10.85
C GLY A 253 2.38 1.74 9.81
N PRO A 254 1.18 1.17 9.59
CA PRO A 254 1.00 0.04 8.70
C PRO A 254 1.21 0.44 7.23
N THR A 255 1.54 -0.56 6.40
CA THR A 255 1.64 -0.38 4.94
C THR A 255 0.35 0.19 4.37
N ARG A 256 0.48 1.12 3.42
CA ARG A 256 -0.65 1.80 2.78
C ARG A 256 -0.98 1.18 1.43
N ILE A 257 -2.26 1.24 1.15
CA ILE A 257 -2.98 0.67 0.01
C ILE A 257 -2.88 1.58 -1.21
N TYR A 258 -2.90 1.00 -2.40
CA TYR A 258 -2.89 1.67 -3.71
C TYR A 258 -3.69 3.00 -3.71
N PRO A 259 -3.09 4.13 -4.13
CA PRO A 259 -1.79 4.28 -4.81
C PRO A 259 -0.56 3.94 -3.96
N GLY A 260 -0.74 3.64 -2.67
CA GLY A 260 0.12 2.71 -1.94
C GLY A 260 1.54 3.17 -1.73
N VAL A 261 1.74 4.48 -1.57
CA VAL A 261 2.99 5.01 -1.04
C VAL A 261 2.84 5.09 0.47
N GLY A 262 3.72 4.40 1.19
CA GLY A 262 3.91 4.59 2.63
C GLY A 262 3.52 3.48 3.58
N GLY A 263 3.84 3.73 4.85
CA GLY A 263 3.85 2.76 5.95
C GLY A 263 5.21 2.06 6.08
N SER A 264 5.52 1.49 7.23
CA SER A 264 6.74 0.73 7.42
C SER A 264 6.44 -0.77 7.29
N GLU A 265 7.09 -1.44 6.35
CA GLU A 265 7.17 -2.91 6.37
C GLU A 265 8.01 -3.37 7.57
N TRP A 266 9.03 -2.56 7.90
CA TRP A 266 9.80 -2.66 9.14
C TRP A 266 8.95 -2.34 10.37
N PHE A 267 9.11 -3.15 11.41
CA PHE A 267 8.64 -2.88 12.76
C PHE A 267 9.65 -3.48 13.75
N GLU A 268 9.78 -2.87 14.93
CA GLU A 268 10.54 -3.45 16.04
C GLU A 268 9.55 -3.76 17.19
N PRO A 269 9.28 -5.04 17.49
CA PRO A 269 8.40 -5.39 18.59
C PRO A 269 9.00 -4.96 19.93
N GLN A 270 8.19 -4.39 20.84
CA GLN A 270 8.66 -4.18 22.20
C GLN A 270 8.73 -5.50 22.97
N ALA A 271 9.70 -5.61 23.87
CA ALA A 271 10.07 -6.83 24.56
C ALA A 271 8.98 -7.40 25.50
N GLU A 272 8.03 -6.57 25.96
CA GLU A 272 6.98 -6.97 26.90
C GLU A 272 5.62 -6.33 26.56
N GLY A 273 4.52 -7.08 26.69
CA GLY A 273 3.13 -6.60 26.53
C GLY A 273 2.44 -6.96 25.21
N CYS A 274 1.18 -6.56 25.06
CA CYS A 274 0.47 -6.65 23.77
C CYS A 274 0.98 -5.55 22.86
N ASN A 275 1.78 -5.91 21.86
CA ASN A 275 2.22 -5.03 20.78
C ASN A 275 1.06 -4.84 19.79
N CYS A 276 -0.02 -4.25 20.28
CA CYS A 276 -1.26 -4.06 19.55
C CYS A 276 -1.74 -2.61 19.69
N TYR A 277 -2.22 -2.05 18.59
CA TYR A 277 -2.72 -0.68 18.55
C TYR A 277 -3.84 -0.51 17.54
N LEU A 278 -4.70 0.46 17.82
CA LEU A 278 -5.66 1.00 16.88
C LEU A 278 -5.06 2.22 16.21
N PHE A 279 -5.47 2.48 14.98
CA PHE A 279 -5.09 3.70 14.29
C PHE A 279 -6.25 4.30 13.50
N ALA A 280 -6.18 5.61 13.35
CA ALA A 280 -7.02 6.39 12.47
C ALA A 280 -6.14 7.28 11.59
N GLY A 281 -6.45 7.38 10.31
CA GLY A 281 -5.67 8.19 9.39
C GLY A 281 -6.57 9.01 8.46
N VAL A 282 -6.04 10.14 8.01
CA VAL A 282 -6.65 10.95 6.95
C VAL A 282 -5.60 11.30 5.91
N GLU A 283 -5.99 11.35 4.65
CA GLU A 283 -5.11 11.73 3.54
C GLU A 283 -5.92 12.52 2.51
N GLY A 284 -5.41 13.66 2.08
CA GLY A 284 -5.92 14.42 0.95
C GLY A 284 -4.94 14.36 -0.22
N ARG A 285 -5.45 14.14 -1.43
CA ARG A 285 -4.68 14.01 -2.67
C ARG A 285 -5.15 15.04 -3.69
N ALA A 286 -4.20 15.78 -4.26
CA ALA A 286 -4.39 16.59 -5.45
C ALA A 286 -3.92 15.77 -6.67
N VAL A 287 -4.87 15.29 -7.47
CA VAL A 287 -4.66 14.31 -8.54
C VAL A 287 -4.57 15.00 -9.89
N GLY A 288 -3.38 14.96 -10.49
CA GLY A 288 -3.12 15.44 -11.85
C GLY A 288 -3.39 14.36 -12.90
N ARG A 289 -3.03 13.11 -12.62
CA ARG A 289 -3.22 11.95 -13.51
C ARG A 289 -3.59 10.70 -12.72
N ASP A 290 -4.54 9.96 -13.25
CA ASP A 290 -4.84 8.57 -12.89
C ASP A 290 -5.27 7.83 -14.17
N ILE A 291 -4.42 6.94 -14.69
CA ILE A 291 -4.66 6.19 -15.94
C ILE A 291 -5.93 5.34 -15.90
N PHE A 292 -6.40 4.95 -14.71
CA PHE A 292 -7.60 4.13 -14.57
C PHE A 292 -8.89 4.93 -14.74
N LEU A 293 -8.80 6.27 -14.67
CA LEU A 293 -9.90 7.17 -14.92
C LEU A 293 -9.67 7.96 -16.22
N ASP A 294 -8.46 8.48 -16.43
CA ASP A 294 -8.10 9.27 -17.60
C ASP A 294 -7.92 8.45 -18.89
N GLY A 295 -7.74 7.13 -18.76
CA GLY A 295 -7.34 6.27 -19.86
C GLY A 295 -5.86 6.43 -20.25
N ASN A 296 -5.49 5.69 -21.30
CA ASN A 296 -4.11 5.57 -21.78
C ASN A 296 -3.48 6.92 -22.16
N THR A 297 -2.18 7.07 -21.93
CA THR A 297 -1.43 8.31 -22.24
C THR A 297 -1.15 8.43 -23.73
N PHE A 298 -0.85 7.31 -24.39
CA PHE A 298 -0.29 7.29 -25.75
C PHE A 298 -1.29 6.88 -26.84
N ARG A 299 -2.53 6.59 -26.46
CA ARG A 299 -3.63 6.23 -27.37
C ARG A 299 -4.96 6.46 -26.70
N ASP A 300 -6.00 6.63 -27.50
CA ASP A 300 -7.36 6.75 -26.96
C ASP A 300 -7.82 5.41 -26.37
N SER A 301 -8.51 5.51 -25.24
CA SER A 301 -9.15 4.39 -24.55
C SER A 301 -10.38 4.89 -23.81
N PRO A 302 -11.21 3.99 -23.24
CA PRO A 302 -12.21 4.38 -22.26
C PRO A 302 -11.61 5.27 -21.16
N SER A 303 -12.38 6.28 -20.76
CA SER A 303 -12.02 7.27 -19.76
C SER A 303 -13.29 7.87 -19.15
N ILE A 304 -13.15 8.43 -17.96
CA ILE A 304 -14.21 9.16 -17.25
C ILE A 304 -13.62 10.40 -16.56
N ASP A 305 -14.42 11.47 -16.47
CA ASP A 305 -13.97 12.74 -15.91
C ASP A 305 -13.65 12.61 -14.42
N LYS A 306 -12.36 12.57 -14.07
CA LYS A 306 -11.91 12.46 -12.68
C LYS A 306 -12.09 13.76 -11.89
N ARG A 307 -12.15 13.61 -10.56
CA ARG A 307 -12.02 14.72 -9.61
C ARG A 307 -10.54 15.01 -9.34
N SER A 308 -10.18 16.29 -9.35
CA SER A 308 -8.80 16.70 -9.04
C SER A 308 -8.43 16.60 -7.56
N PHE A 309 -9.41 16.37 -6.67
CA PHE A 309 -9.17 16.19 -5.25
C PHE A 309 -9.91 14.96 -4.72
N VAL A 310 -9.16 14.09 -4.04
CA VAL A 310 -9.68 12.86 -3.43
C VAL A 310 -9.20 12.80 -1.98
N TYR A 311 -10.07 12.36 -1.08
CA TYR A 311 -9.80 12.26 0.35
C TYR A 311 -10.06 10.84 0.84
N ASP A 312 -9.13 10.30 1.61
CA ASP A 312 -9.25 9.00 2.24
C ASP A 312 -9.30 9.18 3.77
N ALA A 313 -10.26 8.52 4.42
CA ALA A 313 -10.26 8.28 5.86
C ALA A 313 -10.00 6.80 6.11
N LYS A 314 -9.13 6.48 7.08
CA LYS A 314 -8.64 5.14 7.34
C LYS A 314 -8.85 4.81 8.81
N LEU A 315 -9.33 3.60 9.10
CA LEU A 315 -9.43 3.06 10.46
C LEU A 315 -8.85 1.65 10.46
N GLY A 316 -8.14 1.28 11.50
CA GLY A 316 -7.59 -0.07 11.54
C GLY A 316 -7.01 -0.49 12.88
N ALA A 317 -6.54 -1.72 12.88
CA ALA A 317 -5.94 -2.37 14.03
C ALA A 317 -4.69 -3.12 13.58
N VAL A 318 -3.68 -3.13 14.45
CA VAL A 318 -2.43 -3.85 14.24
C VAL A 318 -2.17 -4.74 15.43
N PHE A 319 -1.73 -5.95 15.15
CA PHE A 319 -1.32 -6.94 16.13
C PHE A 319 0.05 -7.47 15.75
N VAL A 320 1.03 -7.31 16.62
CA VAL A 320 2.34 -7.93 16.47
C VAL A 320 2.40 -9.17 17.36
N LEU A 321 2.50 -10.32 16.72
CA LEU A 321 2.56 -11.65 17.33
C LEU A 321 3.93 -12.25 17.02
N TRP A 322 4.84 -12.21 18.00
CA TRP A 322 6.22 -12.64 17.84
C TRP A 322 6.92 -11.91 16.68
N ASP A 323 7.29 -12.63 15.63
CA ASP A 323 7.96 -12.12 14.43
C ASP A 323 6.97 -11.79 13.30
N ALA A 324 5.66 -11.80 13.55
CA ALA A 324 4.64 -11.45 12.55
C ALA A 324 3.84 -10.22 12.98
N ARG A 325 3.66 -9.25 12.09
CA ARG A 325 2.72 -8.15 12.24
C ARG A 325 1.54 -8.37 11.31
N VAL A 326 0.34 -8.47 11.88
CA VAL A 326 -0.93 -8.49 11.14
C VAL A 326 -1.57 -7.12 11.25
N SER A 327 -1.99 -6.56 10.12
CA SER A 327 -2.68 -5.26 10.07
C SER A 327 -4.00 -5.40 9.32
N PHE A 328 -5.06 -4.85 9.91
CA PHE A 328 -6.36 -4.69 9.27
C PHE A 328 -6.62 -3.20 9.08
N THR A 329 -6.97 -2.80 7.87
CA THR A 329 -7.29 -1.42 7.52
C THR A 329 -8.61 -1.37 6.77
N HIS A 330 -9.52 -0.51 7.21
CA HIS A 330 -10.72 -0.12 6.47
C HIS A 330 -10.53 1.29 5.93
N VAL A 331 -10.81 1.49 4.65
CA VAL A 331 -10.65 2.78 3.97
C VAL A 331 -12.00 3.29 3.50
N PHE A 332 -12.27 4.56 3.75
CA PHE A 332 -13.37 5.32 3.18
C PHE A 332 -12.78 6.34 2.23
N ARG A 333 -13.07 6.22 0.94
CA ARG A 333 -12.52 7.08 -0.11
C ARG A 333 -13.63 7.95 -0.69
N SER A 334 -13.39 9.25 -0.75
CA SER A 334 -14.32 10.17 -1.43
C SER A 334 -14.49 9.79 -2.90
N ARG A 335 -15.52 10.34 -3.55
CA ARG A 335 -15.68 10.17 -5.00
C ARG A 335 -14.40 10.54 -5.75
N GLU A 336 -14.04 9.75 -6.75
CA GLU A 336 -12.85 9.89 -7.59
C GLU A 336 -13.20 10.46 -8.97
N TYR A 337 -14.45 10.39 -9.41
CA TYR A 337 -14.90 10.90 -10.71
C TYR A 337 -16.29 11.56 -10.65
N GLU A 338 -16.62 12.31 -11.70
CA GLU A 338 -17.92 12.94 -11.91
C GLU A 338 -18.97 11.88 -12.29
N GLY A 339 -20.18 12.01 -11.76
CA GLY A 339 -21.22 11.01 -11.94
C GLY A 339 -21.15 9.81 -10.97
N GLN A 340 -20.05 9.65 -10.21
CA GLN A 340 -19.95 8.59 -9.21
C GLN A 340 -21.05 8.72 -8.13
N PRO A 341 -21.91 7.71 -7.94
CA PRO A 341 -23.11 7.86 -7.10
C PRO A 341 -22.77 8.01 -5.61
N LYS A 342 -21.78 7.27 -5.11
CA LYS A 342 -21.38 7.23 -3.69
C LYS A 342 -19.85 7.18 -3.54
N PRO A 343 -19.30 7.56 -2.37
CA PRO A 343 -17.92 7.29 -2.00
C PRO A 343 -17.63 5.77 -1.95
N ASP A 344 -16.37 5.40 -2.18
CA ASP A 344 -15.91 4.01 -2.17
C ASP A 344 -15.42 3.58 -0.78
N GLN A 345 -15.50 2.28 -0.50
CA GLN A 345 -14.99 1.70 0.74
C GLN A 345 -14.42 0.32 0.49
N PHE A 346 -13.28 0.02 1.11
CA PHE A 346 -12.62 -1.29 0.98
C PHE A 346 -11.80 -1.62 2.22
N GLY A 347 -11.56 -2.91 2.42
CA GLY A 347 -10.69 -3.40 3.48
C GLY A 347 -9.38 -3.96 2.94
N SER A 348 -8.36 -3.93 3.78
CA SER A 348 -7.06 -4.53 3.52
C SER A 348 -6.57 -5.30 4.72
N ILE A 349 -5.95 -6.44 4.44
CA ILE A 349 -5.22 -7.24 5.41
C ILE A 349 -3.79 -7.36 4.91
N SER A 350 -2.83 -7.05 5.79
CA SER A 350 -1.42 -7.35 5.55
C SER A 350 -0.82 -8.18 6.67
N VAL A 351 0.11 -9.04 6.28
CA VAL A 351 0.90 -9.88 7.18
C VAL A 351 2.37 -9.69 6.82
N ASN A 352 3.14 -9.17 7.78
CA ASN A 352 4.56 -8.89 7.64
C ASN A 352 5.33 -9.84 8.56
N PHE A 353 6.24 -10.63 8.01
CA PHE A 353 7.12 -11.51 8.76
C PHE A 353 8.50 -10.88 8.87
N ALA A 354 9.04 -10.77 10.08
CA ALA A 354 10.43 -10.42 10.33
C ALA A 354 11.27 -11.70 10.32
N MET A 355 12.39 -11.71 9.57
CA MET A 355 13.23 -12.88 9.30
C MET A 355 14.70 -12.64 9.62
#